data_AF-A0A485LDH6-F1
#
_entry.id   AF-A0A485LDH6-F1
#
_cell.length_a   1.000
_cell.length_b   1.000
_cell.length_c   1.000
_cell.angle_alpha   90.00
_cell.angle_beta   90.00
_cell.angle_gamma   90.00
#
_symmetry.space_group_name_H-M   'P 1'
#
loop_
_entity.id
_entity.type
_entity.pdbx_description
1 polymer ?
#
loop_
_entity_poly.entity_id
_entity_poly.type
_entity_poly.pdbx_seq_one_letter_code
_entity_poly.pdbx_strand_id
1 'polypeptide(L)'
;MQPPGKPVSFTATAVTTPAKGINLVWQVPYIPAHGITCFGSLAVPTACPNILGVSAAFGGSALNYYTVEWWTTSAFPGTNTKTTQGNTITLLAADGLVGGTTYFFRVQALNLNNFVSAFCQRGDNSPYLCPDNLLLPSGAYSTGAYVTATMPP
;
A
#
# COMPACT_ATOMS: atom_id res chain seq x y z
N MET A 1 -14.57 11.38 12.34
CA MET A 1 -13.39 10.53 12.05
C MET A 1 -13.46 10.11 10.59
N GLN A 2 -12.33 9.87 9.94
CA GLN A 2 -12.25 9.65 8.49
C GLN A 2 -11.49 8.36 8.17
N PRO A 3 -11.52 7.89 6.91
CA PRO A 3 -10.57 6.89 6.44
C PRO A 3 -9.12 7.32 6.63
N PRO A 4 -8.20 6.36 6.83
CA PRO A 4 -6.78 6.61 6.66
C PRO A 4 -6.46 7.08 5.24
N GLY A 5 -5.32 7.73 5.07
CA GLY A 5 -4.66 7.81 3.78
C GLY A 5 -4.27 6.43 3.27
N LYS A 6 -3.91 6.35 1.98
CA LYS A 6 -3.37 5.10 1.45
C LYS A 6 -1.93 4.87 1.92
N PRO A 7 -1.49 3.61 2.11
CA PRO A 7 -0.08 3.28 2.25
C PRO A 7 0.74 3.78 1.06
N VAL A 8 2.06 3.83 1.19
CA VAL A 8 2.94 4.32 0.12
C VAL A 8 4.20 3.47 -0.03
N SER A 9 5.01 3.74 -1.07
CA SER A 9 6.28 3.05 -1.32
C SER A 9 6.15 1.53 -1.27
N PHE A 10 5.09 1.03 -1.91
CA PHE A 10 4.76 -0.38 -1.92
C PHE A 10 5.64 -1.14 -2.91
N THR A 11 6.26 -2.21 -2.44
CA THR A 11 7.18 -3.04 -3.21
C THR A 11 6.88 -4.52 -2.97
N ALA A 12 7.18 -5.33 -3.99
CA ALA A 12 7.06 -6.77 -3.95
C ALA A 12 8.35 -7.40 -4.47
N THR A 13 8.96 -8.28 -3.67
CA THR A 13 10.24 -8.91 -3.97
C THR A 13 10.13 -10.41 -3.74
N ALA A 14 10.48 -11.19 -4.77
CA ALA A 14 10.59 -12.64 -4.63
C ALA A 14 11.73 -13.00 -3.65
N VAL A 15 11.47 -13.94 -2.74
CA VAL A 15 12.44 -14.41 -1.74
C VAL A 15 12.54 -15.92 -1.78
N THR A 16 13.75 -16.46 -1.63
CA THR A 16 13.99 -17.92 -1.59
C THR A 16 14.43 -18.42 -0.22
N THR A 17 14.76 -17.51 0.71
CA THR A 17 15.19 -17.80 2.08
C THR A 17 14.44 -16.90 3.06
N PRO A 18 14.00 -17.42 4.24
CA PRO A 18 14.10 -18.82 4.70
C PRO A 18 13.14 -19.77 3.98
N ALA A 19 12.15 -19.26 3.25
CA ALA A 19 11.24 -20.03 2.42
C ALA A 19 10.93 -19.29 1.11
N LYS A 20 10.57 -20.05 0.07
CA LYS A 20 10.13 -19.49 -1.22
C LYS A 20 8.84 -18.70 -1.02
N GLY A 21 8.84 -17.44 -1.44
CA GLY A 21 7.73 -16.53 -1.23
C GLY A 21 7.88 -15.21 -1.96
N ILE A 22 6.97 -14.30 -1.66
CA ILE A 22 7.02 -12.90 -2.08
C ILE A 22 6.94 -12.05 -0.82
N ASN A 23 8.01 -11.31 -0.55
CA ASN A 23 8.06 -10.32 0.52
C ASN A 23 7.48 -9.00 0.02
N LEU A 24 6.50 -8.49 0.74
CA LEU A 24 5.76 -7.29 0.44
C LEU A 24 6.06 -6.24 1.51
N VAL A 25 6.50 -5.06 1.10
CA VAL A 25 6.90 -3.98 2.02
C VAL A 25 6.28 -2.68 1.57
N TRP A 26 5.73 -1.91 2.52
CA TRP A 26 5.20 -0.58 2.31
C TRP A 26 5.63 0.36 3.43
N GLN A 27 5.29 1.63 3.28
CA GLN A 27 5.31 2.61 4.35
C GLN A 27 3.88 3.01 4.75
N VAL A 28 3.77 3.53 5.96
CA VAL A 28 2.52 4.05 6.50
C VAL A 28 1.96 5.19 5.62
N PRO A 29 0.66 5.52 5.73
CA PRO A 29 0.12 6.71 5.10
C PRO A 29 0.83 7.99 5.61
N TYR A 30 1.24 8.85 4.69
CA TYR A 30 1.73 10.21 5.00
C TYR A 30 0.70 11.29 4.69
N ILE A 31 -0.14 11.06 3.67
CA ILE A 31 -1.14 12.01 3.19
C ILE A 31 -2.52 11.50 3.63
N PRO A 32 -3.32 12.29 4.37
CA PRO A 32 -4.70 11.95 4.70
C PRO A 32 -5.56 11.59 3.47
N ALA A 33 -6.70 10.93 3.69
CA ALA A 33 -7.57 10.43 2.62
C ALA A 33 -8.03 11.48 1.60
N HIS A 34 -8.14 12.76 2.01
CA HIS A 34 -8.52 13.86 1.12
C HIS A 34 -7.37 14.36 0.22
N GLY A 35 -6.18 13.75 0.29
CA GLY A 35 -5.07 14.03 -0.63
C GLY A 35 -4.32 15.34 -0.38
N ILE A 36 -4.57 16.05 0.74
CA ILE A 36 -3.85 17.28 1.10
C ILE A 36 -2.83 16.92 2.18
N THR A 37 -1.56 17.22 1.93
CA THR A 37 -0.46 16.98 2.86
C THR A 37 -0.60 17.79 4.13
N CYS A 38 -0.30 17.19 5.29
CA CYS A 38 -0.15 17.95 6.54
C CYS A 38 1.05 18.90 6.46
N PHE A 39 2.18 18.39 5.96
CA PHE A 39 3.43 19.10 5.77
C PHE A 39 4.16 18.56 4.54
N GLY A 40 5.09 19.35 3.98
CA GLY A 40 5.82 19.01 2.77
C GLY A 40 4.98 19.22 1.51
N SER A 41 5.15 18.33 0.53
CA SER A 41 4.44 18.38 -0.76
C SER A 41 3.96 16.99 -1.18
N LEU A 42 3.14 16.90 -2.23
CA LEU A 42 2.73 15.60 -2.79
C LEU A 42 3.92 14.75 -3.27
N ALA A 43 4.99 15.41 -3.71
CA ALA A 43 6.22 14.78 -4.15
C ALA A 43 7.07 14.30 -2.96
N VAL A 44 7.11 15.06 -1.87
CA VAL A 44 7.90 14.75 -0.68
C VAL A 44 7.04 15.02 0.55
N PRO A 45 6.07 14.14 0.84
CA PRO A 45 5.17 14.35 1.97
C PRO A 45 5.93 14.11 3.27
N THR A 46 5.71 14.98 4.25
CA THR A 46 6.22 14.77 5.61
C THR A 46 5.12 14.16 6.47
N ALA A 47 5.51 13.35 7.45
CA ALA A 47 4.55 12.69 8.34
C ALA A 47 3.64 13.71 9.03
N CYS A 48 2.34 13.41 9.04
CA CYS A 48 1.39 14.17 9.84
C CYS A 48 1.75 14.07 11.33
N PRO A 49 1.62 15.16 12.10
CA PRO A 49 1.99 15.17 13.51
C PRO A 49 1.07 14.23 14.28
N ASN A 50 1.63 13.61 15.33
CA ASN A 50 0.83 12.87 16.29
C ASN A 50 0.31 13.85 17.35
N ILE A 51 -1.02 13.99 17.43
CA ILE A 51 -1.69 14.85 18.42
C ILE A 51 -2.54 13.93 19.28
N LEU A 52 -2.24 13.88 20.59
CA LEU A 52 -2.95 13.03 21.56
C LEU A 52 -3.01 11.54 21.18
N GLY A 53 -1.94 11.00 20.58
CA GLY A 53 -1.84 9.58 20.23
C GLY A 53 -2.43 9.23 18.87
N VAL A 54 -3.01 10.18 18.13
CA VAL A 54 -3.59 9.95 16.81
C VAL A 54 -2.96 10.83 15.73
N SER A 55 -3.02 10.38 14.47
CA SER A 55 -2.52 11.12 13.32
C SER A 55 -3.62 11.31 12.28
N ALA A 56 -3.65 12.49 11.66
CA ALA A 56 -4.56 12.79 10.56
C ALA A 56 -4.34 11.86 9.35
N ALA A 57 -3.13 11.33 9.17
CA ALA A 57 -2.85 10.36 8.12
C ALA A 57 -3.61 9.03 8.31
N PHE A 58 -4.05 8.73 9.54
CA PHE A 58 -4.92 7.59 9.85
C PHE A 58 -6.39 7.99 10.11
N GLY A 59 -6.77 9.21 9.72
CA GLY A 59 -8.13 9.72 9.88
C GLY A 59 -8.49 10.13 11.31
N GLY A 60 -7.48 10.39 12.14
CA GLY A 60 -7.64 10.76 13.56
C GLY A 60 -7.92 9.59 14.49
N SER A 61 -7.61 8.37 14.06
CA SER A 61 -7.73 7.13 14.84
C SER A 61 -6.47 6.29 14.67
N ALA A 62 -6.16 5.42 15.64
CA ALA A 62 -5.02 4.53 15.51
C ALA A 62 -5.24 3.49 14.39
N LEU A 63 -4.14 3.01 13.81
CA LEU A 63 -4.14 1.88 12.89
C LEU A 63 -4.71 0.64 13.60
N ASN A 64 -5.58 -0.10 12.91
CA ASN A 64 -6.01 -1.43 13.32
C ASN A 64 -5.12 -2.48 12.66
N TYR A 65 -5.13 -2.53 11.33
CA TYR A 65 -4.29 -3.41 10.50
C TYR A 65 -4.21 -2.89 9.06
N TYR A 66 -3.28 -3.43 8.29
CA TYR A 66 -3.28 -3.38 6.83
C TYR A 66 -3.92 -4.65 6.27
N THR A 67 -4.51 -4.52 5.08
CA THR A 67 -4.97 -5.64 4.27
C THR A 67 -4.19 -5.61 2.95
N VAL A 68 -3.52 -6.71 2.64
CA VAL A 68 -2.89 -6.95 1.35
C VAL A 68 -3.79 -7.85 0.53
N GLU A 69 -3.90 -7.57 -0.77
CA GLU A 69 -4.57 -8.43 -1.74
C GLU A 69 -3.66 -8.77 -2.92
N TRP A 70 -3.84 -9.96 -3.48
CA TRP A 70 -3.07 -10.41 -4.65
C TRP A 70 -3.91 -11.14 -5.68
N TRP A 71 -3.58 -10.94 -6.95
CA TRP A 71 -4.22 -11.66 -8.05
C TRP A 71 -3.30 -11.79 -9.27
N THR A 72 -3.65 -12.65 -10.23
CA THR A 72 -2.88 -12.83 -11.48
C THR A 72 -3.17 -11.74 -12.53
N THR A 73 -4.08 -10.82 -12.23
CA THR A 73 -4.44 -9.68 -13.08
C THR A 73 -4.59 -8.43 -12.24
N SER A 74 -4.36 -7.25 -12.82
CA SER A 74 -4.53 -5.96 -12.15
C SER A 74 -5.98 -5.58 -11.88
N ALA A 75 -6.95 -6.42 -12.25
CA ALA A 75 -8.38 -6.18 -12.01
C ALA A 75 -8.85 -6.70 -10.64
N PHE A 76 -8.07 -7.56 -9.96
CA PHE A 76 -8.40 -8.13 -8.65
C PHE A 76 -9.86 -8.65 -8.52
N PRO A 77 -10.32 -9.59 -9.36
CA PRO A 77 -11.68 -10.14 -9.31
C PRO A 77 -11.96 -11.05 -8.11
N GLY A 78 -10.94 -11.44 -7.34
CA GLY A 78 -11.03 -12.37 -6.21
C GLY A 78 -10.83 -11.70 -4.84
N THR A 79 -10.85 -12.50 -3.78
CA THR A 79 -10.78 -12.07 -2.38
C THR A 79 -9.54 -12.59 -1.63
N ASN A 80 -8.47 -12.91 -2.36
CA ASN A 80 -7.22 -13.32 -1.73
C ASN A 80 -6.68 -12.17 -0.89
N THR A 81 -6.77 -12.30 0.43
CA THR A 81 -6.36 -11.25 1.36
C THR A 81 -5.54 -11.81 2.52
N LYS A 82 -4.67 -10.96 3.08
CA LYS A 82 -3.94 -11.25 4.31
C LYS A 82 -3.75 -9.96 5.10
N THR A 83 -3.97 -10.03 6.41
CA THR A 83 -3.88 -8.86 7.30
C THR A 83 -2.63 -8.89 8.16
N THR A 84 -2.09 -7.72 8.47
CA THR A 84 -0.96 -7.56 9.40
C THR A 84 -1.01 -6.21 10.09
N GLN A 85 -0.49 -6.11 11.30
CA GLN A 85 -0.29 -4.83 11.99
C GLN A 85 1.06 -4.18 11.63
N GLY A 86 1.98 -4.93 11.02
CA GLY A 86 3.27 -4.45 10.54
C GLY A 86 3.21 -3.92 9.12
N ASN A 87 4.30 -3.27 8.68
CA ASN A 87 4.43 -2.73 7.31
C ASN A 87 5.10 -3.70 6.33
N THR A 88 5.16 -4.98 6.70
CA THR A 88 5.76 -6.05 5.90
C THR A 88 4.95 -7.32 6.06
N ILE A 89 4.87 -8.10 4.97
CA ILE A 89 4.34 -9.46 5.00
C ILE A 89 5.01 -10.33 3.95
N THR A 90 5.27 -11.59 4.29
CA THR A 90 5.70 -12.59 3.32
C THR A 90 4.52 -13.48 2.96
N LEU A 91 4.22 -13.55 1.66
CA LEU A 91 3.27 -14.50 1.09
C LEU A 91 4.02 -15.75 0.63
N LEU A 92 3.48 -16.91 0.94
CA LEU A 92 4.07 -18.23 0.68
C LEU A 92 3.12 -19.09 -0.17
N ALA A 93 3.57 -20.28 -0.57
CA ALA A 93 2.72 -21.26 -1.23
C ALA A 93 1.47 -21.64 -0.39
N ALA A 94 1.57 -21.60 0.94
CA ALA A 94 0.46 -21.82 1.86
C ALA A 94 -0.63 -20.73 1.77
N ASP A 95 -0.31 -19.54 1.25
CA ASP A 95 -1.28 -18.49 0.93
C ASP A 95 -1.88 -18.67 -0.49
N GLY A 96 -1.66 -19.81 -1.13
CA GLY A 96 -2.20 -20.12 -2.46
C GLY A 96 -1.38 -19.56 -3.63
N LEU A 97 -0.13 -19.15 -3.40
CA LEU A 97 0.78 -18.73 -4.47
C LEU A 97 1.35 -19.95 -5.19
N VAL A 98 1.32 -19.91 -6.53
CA VAL A 98 1.87 -20.96 -7.40
C VAL A 98 3.23 -20.54 -7.93
N GLY A 99 4.23 -21.41 -7.80
CA GLY A 99 5.59 -21.17 -8.31
C GLY A 99 5.59 -20.83 -9.80
N GLY A 100 6.41 -19.86 -10.20
CA GLY A 100 6.49 -19.35 -11.57
C GLY A 100 5.36 -18.39 -11.98
N THR A 101 4.36 -18.15 -11.13
CA THR A 101 3.24 -17.25 -11.45
C THR A 101 3.53 -15.82 -11.02
N THR A 102 3.28 -14.85 -11.91
CA THR A 102 3.32 -13.41 -11.61
C THR A 102 2.01 -12.96 -11.01
N TYR A 103 2.10 -12.23 -9.90
CA TYR A 103 0.97 -11.65 -9.21
C TYR A 103 1.07 -10.12 -9.20
N PHE A 104 -0.09 -9.47 -9.20
CA PHE A 104 -0.33 -8.07 -8.91
C PHE A 104 -0.70 -7.95 -7.44
N PHE A 105 -0.24 -6.89 -6.79
CA PHE A 105 -0.46 -6.66 -5.37
C PHE A 105 -1.09 -5.30 -5.12
N ARG A 106 -1.89 -5.21 -4.06
CA ARG A 106 -2.37 -3.96 -3.51
C ARG A 106 -2.46 -4.01 -1.99
N VAL A 107 -2.25 -2.88 -1.31
CA VAL A 107 -2.33 -2.77 0.14
C VAL A 107 -3.16 -1.56 0.57
N GLN A 108 -4.00 -1.73 1.58
CA GLN A 108 -4.80 -0.65 2.18
C GLN A 108 -4.69 -0.68 3.70
N ALA A 109 -5.01 0.43 4.34
CA ALA A 109 -5.00 0.58 5.80
C ALA A 109 -6.43 0.62 6.35
N LEU A 110 -6.64 -0.01 7.51
CA LEU A 110 -7.84 0.12 8.33
C LEU A 110 -7.50 0.78 9.66
N ASN A 111 -8.32 1.73 10.12
CA ASN A 111 -8.21 2.25 11.49
C ASN A 111 -9.15 1.54 12.47
N LEU A 112 -9.01 1.83 13.77
CA LEU A 112 -9.81 1.21 14.84
C LEU A 112 -11.32 1.53 14.76
N ASN A 113 -11.74 2.46 13.91
CA ASN A 113 -13.15 2.73 13.64
C ASN A 113 -13.67 1.97 12.41
N ASN A 114 -12.89 1.04 11.88
CA ASN A 114 -13.19 0.24 10.70
C ASN A 114 -13.33 1.04 9.39
N PHE A 115 -12.78 2.25 9.33
CA PHE A 115 -12.66 2.96 8.05
C PHE A 115 -11.46 2.44 7.26
N VAL A 116 -11.66 2.28 5.95
CA VAL A 116 -10.72 1.67 5.01
C VAL A 116 -10.16 2.74 4.07
N SER A 117 -8.85 2.78 3.88
CA SER A 117 -8.24 3.69 2.91
C SER A 117 -8.34 3.19 1.48
N ALA A 118 -8.00 4.06 0.53
CA ALA A 118 -7.73 3.61 -0.84
C ALA A 118 -6.52 2.66 -0.86
N PHE A 119 -6.50 1.76 -1.85
CA PHE A 119 -5.35 0.91 -2.09
C PHE A 119 -4.14 1.71 -2.58
N CYS A 120 -2.95 1.26 -2.17
CA CYS A 120 -1.73 1.44 -2.93
C CYS A 120 -1.45 0.16 -3.72
N GLN A 121 -1.47 0.27 -5.04
CA GLN A 121 -1.25 -0.85 -5.96
C GLN A 121 -0.13 -0.56 -6.97
N ARG A 122 0.52 0.61 -6.85
CA ARG A 122 1.53 1.09 -7.79
C ARG A 122 2.83 1.39 -7.06
N GLY A 123 3.95 1.12 -7.73
CA GLY A 123 5.24 1.60 -7.28
C GLY A 123 5.29 3.12 -7.33
N ASP A 124 6.26 3.70 -6.62
CA ASP A 124 6.52 5.13 -6.69
C ASP A 124 6.89 5.53 -8.12
N ASN A 125 6.42 6.68 -8.58
CA ASN A 125 6.84 7.30 -9.83
C ASN A 125 7.50 8.62 -9.49
N SER A 126 8.83 8.57 -9.34
CA SER A 126 9.62 9.63 -8.72
C SER A 126 9.23 11.02 -9.25
N PRO A 127 8.93 11.99 -8.37
CA PRO A 127 9.07 11.91 -6.90
C PRO A 127 7.82 11.37 -6.17
N TYR A 128 6.71 11.13 -6.86
CA TYR A 128 5.42 10.87 -6.21
C TYR A 128 5.31 9.45 -5.66
N LEU A 129 4.77 9.34 -4.45
CA LEU A 129 4.63 8.07 -3.75
C LEU A 129 3.33 7.36 -4.12
N CYS A 130 3.44 6.12 -4.62
CA CYS A 130 2.34 5.28 -5.10
C CYS A 130 1.27 6.01 -5.92
N PRO A 131 1.60 6.77 -6.97
CA PRO A 131 0.61 7.55 -7.70
C PRO A 131 -0.22 6.62 -8.61
N ASP A 132 -1.53 6.54 -8.38
CA ASP A 132 -2.42 5.75 -9.24
C ASP A 132 -2.68 6.47 -10.55
N ASN A 133 -3.21 7.68 -10.47
CA ASN A 133 -3.47 8.64 -11.54
C ASN A 133 -3.51 10.04 -10.91
N LEU A 134 -2.39 10.43 -10.30
CA LEU A 134 -2.30 11.70 -9.58
C LEU A 134 -2.30 12.87 -10.57
N LEU A 135 -3.33 13.71 -10.52
CA LEU A 135 -3.39 14.96 -11.29
C LEU A 135 -2.40 15.98 -10.70
N LEU A 136 -1.50 16.47 -11.53
CA LEU A 136 -0.51 17.48 -11.18
C LEU A 136 -1.02 18.89 -11.50
N PRO A 137 -0.46 19.95 -10.87
CA PRO A 137 -0.83 21.33 -11.19
C PRO A 137 -0.63 21.73 -12.65
N SER A 138 0.25 21.04 -13.38
CA SER A 138 0.47 21.23 -14.82
C SER A 138 -0.66 20.67 -15.70
N GLY A 139 -1.64 19.96 -15.12
CA GLY A 139 -2.66 19.21 -15.84
C GLY A 139 -2.21 17.81 -16.30
N ALA A 140 -0.93 17.46 -16.11
CA ALA A 140 -0.42 16.12 -16.38
C ALA A 140 -0.84 15.12 -15.29
N TYR A 141 -0.82 13.83 -15.62
CA TYR A 141 -1.02 12.75 -14.65
C TYR A 141 0.30 12.04 -14.36
N SER A 142 0.53 11.75 -13.08
CA SER A 142 1.56 10.79 -12.65
C SER A 142 0.93 9.46 -12.30
N THR A 143 1.46 8.38 -12.87
CA THR A 143 0.99 7.01 -12.68
C THR A 143 2.19 6.08 -12.55
N GLY A 144 2.25 5.32 -11.46
CA GLY A 144 3.28 4.30 -11.25
C GLY A 144 3.05 3.04 -12.09
N ALA A 145 4.05 2.18 -12.14
CA ALA A 145 3.86 0.80 -12.59
C ALA A 145 3.07 0.02 -11.52
N TYR A 146 2.29 -0.99 -11.92
CA TYR A 146 1.69 -1.89 -10.93
C TYR A 146 2.78 -2.60 -10.11
N VAL A 147 2.51 -2.81 -8.82
CA VAL A 147 3.39 -3.62 -7.97
C VAL A 147 3.15 -5.08 -8.33
N THR A 148 4.18 -5.73 -8.88
CA THR A 148 4.13 -7.12 -9.31
C THR A 148 5.38 -7.87 -8.89
N ALA A 149 5.25 -9.17 -8.67
CA ALA A 149 6.37 -10.08 -8.47
C ALA A 149 5.98 -11.50 -8.91
N THR A 150 6.99 -12.27 -9.32
CA THR A 150 6.82 -13.68 -9.69
C THR A 150 7.22 -14.57 -8.53
N MET A 151 6.34 -15.49 -8.14
CA MET A 151 6.62 -16.47 -7.10
C MET A 151 7.79 -17.37 -7.56
N PRO A 152 8.83 -17.60 -6.73
CA PRO A 152 9.89 -18.54 -7.08
C PRO A 152 9.33 -19.93 -7.40
N PRO A 153 9.84 -20.62 -8.44
CA PRO A 153 9.49 -22.01 -8.72
C PRO A 153 9.96 -22.94 -7.61
#